data_AF-A0A3N5SNT3-F1
#
_entry.id   AF-A0A3N5SNT3-F1
#
_cell.length_a   1.000
_cell.length_b   1.000
_cell.length_c   1.000
_cell.angle_alpha   90.00
_cell.angle_beta   90.00
_cell.angle_gamma   90.00
#
_symmetry.space_group_name_H-M   'P 1'
#
loop_
_entity.id
_entity.type
_entity.pdbx_description
1 polymer ?
#
loop_
_entity_poly.entity_id
_entity_poly.type
_entity_poly.pdbx_seq_one_letter_code
_entity_poly.pdbx_strand_id
1 'polypeptide(L)'
;MNKKEATDFVIRELGKHHQRNDIIQRICEVGGINWREAEKFVQQVEAENKGAIALKQSPLITLIGIGTMIGGLLVMILIVAETLQGTIIFFLSFPVPYLGNIVYFFTGLAMMVAGIWGIWDTVVRIWNS
;
A
#
# COMPACT_ATOMS: atom_id res chain seq x y z
N MET A 1 16.88 26.47 -13.29
CA MET A 1 16.76 25.27 -12.42
C MET A 1 17.64 24.17 -12.96
N ASN A 2 18.40 23.47 -12.12
CA ASN A 2 19.29 22.40 -12.59
C ASN A 2 18.50 21.09 -12.82
N LYS A 3 18.96 20.18 -13.69
CA LYS A 3 18.16 19.00 -14.10
C LYS A 3 17.76 18.11 -12.91
N LYS A 4 18.66 17.95 -11.92
CA LYS A 4 18.38 17.21 -10.67
C LYS A 4 17.34 17.89 -9.79
N GLU A 5 17.40 19.22 -9.65
CA GLU A 5 16.42 19.98 -8.85
C GLU A 5 15.02 19.92 -9.47
N ALA A 6 14.95 19.94 -10.80
CA ALA A 6 13.70 19.78 -11.55
C ALA A 6 13.09 18.38 -11.32
N THR A 7 13.93 17.33 -11.35
CA THR A 7 13.50 15.95 -11.04
C THR A 7 12.97 15.82 -9.62
N ASP A 8 13.69 16.32 -8.62
CA ASP A 8 13.27 16.26 -7.22
C ASP A 8 11.98 17.05 -6.97
N PHE A 9 11.81 18.18 -7.64
CA PHE A 9 10.58 18.96 -7.61
C PHE A 9 9.39 18.16 -8.16
N VAL A 10 9.55 17.54 -9.33
CA VAL A 10 8.49 16.72 -9.96
C VAL A 10 8.11 15.53 -9.08
N ILE A 11 9.10 14.79 -8.56
CA ILE A 11 8.84 13.62 -7.68
C ILE A 11 8.07 14.07 -6.43
N ARG A 12 8.45 15.19 -5.83
CA ARG A 12 7.81 15.72 -4.63
C ARG A 12 6.37 16.18 -4.89
N GLU A 13 6.11 16.84 -6.01
CA GLU A 13 4.76 17.31 -6.34
C GLU A 13 3.83 16.17 -6.80
N LEU A 14 4.33 15.22 -7.60
CA LEU A 14 3.57 14.02 -7.95
C LEU A 14 3.25 13.16 -6.71
N GLY A 15 4.18 13.10 -5.75
CA GLY A 15 3.96 12.44 -4.46
C GLY A 15 2.88 13.09 -3.59
N LYS A 16 2.55 14.37 -3.81
CA LYS A 16 1.52 15.12 -3.07
C LYS A 16 0.12 15.09 -3.70
N HIS A 17 -0.09 14.29 -4.74
CA HIS A 17 -1.34 14.24 -5.53
C HIS A 17 -1.66 15.54 -6.30
N HIS A 18 -0.66 16.39 -6.60
CA HIS A 18 -0.90 17.52 -7.51
C HIS A 18 -1.17 17.05 -8.94
N GLN A 19 -2.01 17.80 -9.65
CA GLN A 19 -2.32 17.49 -11.05
C GLN A 19 -1.08 17.68 -11.93
N ARG A 20 -0.89 16.74 -12.85
CA ARG A 20 0.24 16.72 -13.80
C ARG A 20 0.37 18.04 -14.58
N ASN A 21 -0.75 18.66 -14.96
CA ASN A 21 -0.79 19.92 -15.70
C ASN A 21 -0.24 21.10 -14.88
N ASP A 22 -0.53 21.17 -13.58
CA ASP A 22 -0.03 22.25 -12.70
C ASP A 22 1.49 22.15 -12.55
N ILE A 23 2.02 20.93 -12.48
CA ILE A 23 3.46 20.67 -12.41
C ILE A 23 4.15 21.06 -13.71
N ILE A 24 3.56 20.71 -14.86
CA ILE A 24 4.08 21.10 -16.19
C ILE A 24 4.08 22.62 -16.33
N GLN A 25 2.99 23.30 -15.98
CA GLN A 25 2.89 24.75 -16.02
C GLN A 25 4.01 25.40 -15.21
N ARG A 26 4.25 24.92 -13.97
CA ARG A 26 5.30 25.47 -13.11
C ARG A 26 6.70 25.24 -13.64
N ILE A 27 6.95 24.11 -14.29
CA ILE A 27 8.22 23.84 -14.97
C ILE A 27 8.41 24.76 -16.18
N CYS A 28 7.34 25.05 -16.93
CA CYS A 28 7.39 26.03 -18.01
C CYS A 28 7.72 27.43 -17.48
N GLU A 29 7.10 27.86 -16.38
CA GLU A 29 7.30 29.17 -15.78
C GLU A 29 8.71 29.35 -15.19
N VAL A 30 9.24 28.33 -14.50
CA VAL A 30 10.54 28.41 -13.79
C VAL A 30 11.72 27.98 -14.68
N GLY A 31 11.48 27.03 -15.58
CA GLY A 31 12.50 26.44 -16.45
C GLY A 31 12.62 27.11 -17.81
N GLY A 32 11.64 27.93 -18.21
CA GLY A 32 11.62 28.57 -19.53
C GLY A 32 11.51 27.58 -20.71
N ILE A 33 11.13 26.33 -20.44
CA ILE A 33 10.98 25.27 -21.43
C ILE A 33 9.56 25.20 -21.95
N ASN A 34 9.40 24.83 -23.22
CA ASN A 34 8.10 24.75 -23.86
C ASN A 34 7.25 23.61 -23.24
N TRP A 35 5.93 23.78 -23.22
CA TRP A 35 4.96 22.83 -22.67
C TRP A 35 5.24 21.38 -23.11
N ARG A 36 5.54 21.18 -24.39
CA ARG A 36 5.79 19.84 -24.95
C ARG A 36 7.08 19.20 -24.44
N GLU A 37 8.10 19.99 -24.13
CA GLU A 37 9.35 19.50 -23.53
C GLU A 37 9.17 19.23 -22.05
N ALA A 38 8.45 20.11 -21.34
CA ALA A 38 8.11 19.92 -19.94
C ALA A 38 7.23 18.67 -19.74
N GLU A 39 6.25 18.43 -20.61
CA GLU A 39 5.42 17.23 -20.58
C GLU A 39 6.25 15.95 -20.76
N LYS A 40 7.15 15.91 -21.75
CA LYS A 40 8.05 14.77 -21.95
C LYS A 40 8.96 14.56 -20.75
N PHE A 41 9.48 15.63 -20.17
CA PHE A 41 10.33 15.58 -18.98
C PHE A 41 9.56 15.01 -17.79
N VAL A 42 8.36 15.50 -17.51
CA VAL A 42 7.50 14.99 -16.44
C VAL A 42 7.14 13.52 -16.69
N GLN A 43 6.80 13.14 -17.92
CA GLN A 43 6.49 11.75 -18.28
C GLN A 43 7.68 10.82 -18.06
N GLN A 44 8.88 11.29 -18.37
CA GLN A 44 10.11 10.52 -18.21
C GLN A 44 10.48 10.36 -16.74
N VAL A 45 10.40 11.44 -15.96
CA VAL A 45 10.63 11.40 -14.50
C VAL A 45 9.60 10.52 -13.81
N GLU A 46 8.33 10.61 -14.21
CA GLU A 46 7.25 9.75 -13.72
C GLU A 46 7.52 8.29 -14.04
N ALA A 47 7.93 7.97 -15.28
CA ALA A 47 8.24 6.60 -15.69
C ALA A 47 9.47 6.01 -14.97
N GLU A 48 10.51 6.81 -14.76
CA GLU A 48 11.74 6.38 -14.08
C GLU A 48 11.60 6.30 -12.56
N ASN A 49 10.62 6.99 -11.96
CA ASN A 49 10.48 7.10 -10.50
C ASN A 49 9.10 6.64 -9.99
N LYS A 50 8.38 5.80 -10.74
CA LYS A 50 7.05 5.30 -10.36
C LYS A 50 7.01 4.72 -8.95
N GLY A 51 8.01 3.89 -8.60
CA GLY A 51 8.12 3.30 -7.26
C GLY A 51 8.26 4.35 -6.15
N ALA A 52 9.12 5.35 -6.35
CA ALA A 52 9.34 6.43 -5.37
C ALA A 52 8.13 7.37 -5.21
N ILE A 53 7.37 7.59 -6.29
CA ILE A 53 6.14 8.39 -6.28
C ILE A 53 5.02 7.61 -5.58
N ALA A 54 4.85 6.33 -5.88
CA ALA A 54 3.84 5.47 -5.26
C ALA A 54 4.05 5.34 -3.74
N LEU A 55 5.30 5.20 -3.30
CA LEU A 55 5.66 5.19 -1.86
C LEU A 55 5.29 6.50 -1.15
N LYS A 56 5.37 7.64 -1.85
CA LYS A 56 5.02 8.95 -1.29
C LYS A 56 3.53 9.28 -1.33
N GLN A 57 2.77 8.68 -2.24
CA GLN A 57 1.35 8.96 -2.41
C GLN A 57 0.43 8.34 -1.34
N SER A 58 0.79 7.19 -0.76
CA SER A 58 -0.06 6.50 0.24
C SER A 58 0.68 5.96 1.48
N PRO A 59 1.56 6.75 2.14
CA PRO A 59 2.26 6.28 3.34
C PRO A 59 1.31 5.92 4.48
N LEU A 60 0.17 6.62 4.61
CA LEU A 60 -0.83 6.36 5.66
C LEU A 60 -1.58 5.04 5.46
N ILE A 61 -2.03 4.73 4.24
CA ILE A 61 -2.78 3.49 3.97
C ILE A 61 -1.86 2.29 4.15
N THR A 62 -0.61 2.38 3.69
CA THR A 62 0.39 1.34 3.91
C THR A 62 0.67 1.14 5.40
N LEU A 63 0.79 2.22 6.18
CA LEU A 63 1.00 2.15 7.63
C LEU A 63 -0.20 1.51 8.35
N ILE A 64 -1.43 1.86 7.97
CA ILE A 64 -2.66 1.26 8.50
C ILE A 64 -2.73 -0.23 8.12
N GLY A 65 -2.36 -0.59 6.89
CA GLY A 65 -2.29 -1.98 6.43
C GLY A 65 -1.29 -2.81 7.25
N ILE A 66 -0.09 -2.27 7.48
CA ILE A 66 0.91 -2.93 8.33
C ILE A 66 0.42 -3.06 9.77
N GLY A 67 -0.17 -2.00 10.33
CA GLY A 67 -0.71 -2.01 11.69
C GLY A 67 -1.83 -3.02 11.89
N THR A 68 -2.77 -3.09 10.94
CA THR A 68 -3.87 -4.06 10.96
C THR A 68 -3.37 -5.50 10.78
N MET A 69 -2.35 -5.72 9.94
CA MET A 69 -1.71 -7.02 9.79
C MET A 69 -1.04 -7.50 11.09
N ILE A 70 -0.24 -6.64 11.74
CA ILE A 70 0.39 -6.95 13.04
C ILE A 70 -0.67 -7.20 14.11
N GLY A 71 -1.71 -6.35 14.16
CA GLY A 71 -2.83 -6.52 15.09
C GLY A 71 -3.53 -7.86 14.91
N GLY A 72 -3.84 -8.25 13.67
CA GLY A 72 -4.45 -9.55 13.38
C GLY A 72 -3.58 -10.73 13.80
N LEU A 73 -2.26 -10.63 13.61
CA LEU A 73 -1.29 -11.66 14.00
C LEU A 73 -1.21 -11.82 15.53
N LEU A 74 -1.17 -10.70 16.27
CA LEU A 74 -1.22 -10.71 17.74
C LEU A 74 -2.52 -11.34 18.26
N VAL A 75 -3.66 -10.94 17.69
CA VAL A 75 -4.97 -11.52 18.05
C VAL A 75 -4.97 -13.03 17.77
N MET A 76 -4.44 -13.48 16.63
CA MET A 76 -4.34 -14.91 16.33
C MET A 76 -3.49 -15.64 17.37
N ILE A 77 -2.31 -15.13 17.73
CA ILE A 77 -1.42 -15.74 18.72
C ILE A 77 -2.11 -15.85 20.08
N LEU A 78 -2.80 -14.79 20.52
CA LEU A 78 -3.54 -14.78 21.78
C LEU A 78 -4.66 -15.83 21.77
N ILE A 79 -5.41 -15.93 20.69
CA ILE A 79 -6.46 -16.95 20.54
C ILE A 79 -5.84 -18.36 20.60
N VAL A 80 -4.73 -18.61 19.92
CA VAL A 80 -4.06 -19.93 19.95
C VAL A 80 -3.55 -20.24 21.36
N ALA A 81 -2.95 -19.28 22.05
CA ALA A 81 -2.44 -19.45 23.41
C ALA A 81 -3.56 -19.77 24.41
N GLU A 82 -4.66 -19.01 24.38
CA GLU A 82 -5.86 -19.22 25.20
C GLU A 82 -6.60 -20.53 24.85
N THR A 83 -6.48 -21.00 23.61
CA THR A 83 -6.98 -22.32 23.19
C THR A 83 -6.17 -23.46 23.77
N LEU A 84 -4.83 -23.35 23.76
CA LEU A 84 -3.94 -24.35 24.34
C LEU A 84 -4.03 -24.42 25.87
N GLN A 85 -4.37 -23.31 26.52
CA GLN A 85 -4.60 -23.24 27.97
C GLN A 85 -5.98 -23.77 28.41
N GLY A 86 -6.82 -24.21 27.47
CA GLY A 86 -8.11 -24.85 27.74
C GLY A 86 -9.27 -23.87 27.95
N THR A 87 -9.01 -22.55 27.94
CA THR A 87 -10.02 -21.50 28.13
C THR A 87 -10.98 -21.40 26.94
N ILE A 88 -10.52 -21.67 25.71
CA ILE A 88 -11.29 -21.50 24.45
C ILE A 88 -12.00 -22.80 23.98
N ILE A 89 -11.99 -23.88 24.78
CA ILE A 89 -12.90 -25.04 24.52
C ILE A 89 -14.37 -24.58 24.54
N PHE A 90 -14.67 -23.42 25.13
CA PHE A 90 -15.96 -22.75 25.13
C PHE A 90 -16.43 -22.26 23.74
N PHE A 91 -15.55 -21.76 22.86
CA PHE A 91 -15.93 -21.27 21.51
C PHE A 91 -16.16 -22.41 20.51
N LEU A 92 -15.43 -23.51 20.66
CA LEU A 92 -15.68 -24.74 19.89
C LEU A 92 -16.99 -25.44 20.32
N SER A 93 -17.41 -25.24 21.57
CA SER A 93 -18.64 -25.81 22.15
C SER A 93 -19.87 -24.92 21.95
N PHE A 94 -19.74 -23.71 21.39
CA PHE A 94 -20.89 -22.87 21.06
C PHE A 94 -21.62 -23.47 19.85
N PRO A 95 -22.88 -23.91 20.00
CA PRO A 95 -23.66 -24.41 18.88
C PRO A 95 -24.14 -23.20 18.06
N VAL A 96 -23.26 -22.59 17.26
CA VAL A 96 -23.67 -21.60 16.26
C VAL A 96 -24.38 -22.40 15.16
N PRO A 97 -25.72 -22.30 15.04
CA PRO A 97 -26.43 -23.14 14.11
C PRO A 97 -26.21 -22.60 12.70
N TYR A 98 -25.97 -23.54 11.77
CA TYR A 98 -26.11 -23.46 10.31
C TYR A 98 -24.86 -23.68 9.42
N LEU A 99 -23.60 -23.53 9.85
CA LEU A 99 -22.44 -23.82 8.94
C LEU A 99 -21.18 -24.44 9.57
N GLY A 100 -21.12 -24.65 10.88
CA GLY A 100 -20.01 -25.36 11.55
C GLY A 100 -18.72 -24.54 11.69
N ASN A 101 -18.08 -24.62 12.86
CA ASN A 101 -16.85 -23.89 13.21
C ASN A 101 -15.70 -24.08 12.20
N ILE A 102 -15.68 -25.20 11.49
CA ILE A 102 -14.68 -25.51 10.46
C ILE A 102 -14.75 -24.55 9.28
N VAL A 103 -15.95 -24.21 8.80
CA VAL A 103 -16.12 -23.30 7.65
C VAL A 103 -15.60 -21.91 8.00
N TYR A 104 -15.94 -21.39 9.19
CA TYR A 104 -15.45 -20.11 9.67
C TYR A 104 -13.93 -20.06 9.79
N PHE A 105 -13.33 -21.13 10.31
CA PHE A 105 -11.87 -21.28 10.41
C PHE A 105 -11.22 -21.18 9.03
N PHE A 106 -11.71 -21.94 8.04
CA PHE A 106 -11.17 -21.91 6.69
C PHE A 106 -11.41 -20.57 5.98
N THR A 107 -12.56 -19.91 6.18
CA THR A 107 -12.76 -18.56 5.63
C THR A 107 -11.81 -17.54 6.23
N GLY A 108 -11.56 -17.59 7.54
CA GLY A 108 -10.58 -16.70 8.19
C GLY A 108 -9.16 -16.91 7.66
N LEU A 109 -8.76 -18.18 7.48
CA LEU A 109 -7.48 -18.55 6.87
C LEU A 109 -7.37 -18.05 5.43
N ALA A 110 -8.41 -18.25 4.62
CA ALA A 110 -8.45 -17.80 3.23
C ALA A 110 -8.32 -16.27 3.12
N MET A 111 -9.01 -15.52 3.98
CA MET A 111 -8.91 -14.06 4.02
C MET A 111 -7.51 -13.59 4.41
N MET A 112 -6.85 -14.26 5.36
CA MET A 112 -5.47 -13.95 5.73
C MET A 112 -4.48 -14.20 4.59
N VAL A 113 -4.57 -15.37 3.95
CA VAL A 113 -3.69 -15.71 2.82
C VAL A 113 -3.89 -14.73 1.66
N ALA A 114 -5.14 -14.39 1.34
CA ALA A 114 -5.45 -13.41 0.31
C ALA A 114 -4.90 -12.01 0.64
N GLY A 115 -5.00 -11.57 1.91
CA GLY A 115 -4.44 -10.30 2.37
C GLY A 115 -2.92 -10.26 2.26
N ILE A 116 -2.23 -11.31 2.70
CA ILE A 116 -0.76 -11.44 2.59
C ILE A 116 -0.35 -11.42 1.11
N TRP A 117 -1.07 -12.15 0.25
CA TRP A 117 -0.76 -12.22 -1.17
C TRP A 117 -0.94 -10.89 -1.88
N GLY A 118 -2.02 -10.14 -1.58
CA GLY A 118 -2.25 -8.80 -2.12
C GLY A 118 -1.19 -7.77 -1.69
N ILE A 119 -0.74 -7.83 -0.43
CA ILE A 119 0.36 -6.99 0.06
C ILE A 119 1.67 -7.35 -0.66
N TRP A 120 1.98 -8.64 -0.78
CA TRP A 120 3.18 -9.11 -1.46
C TRP A 120 3.20 -8.69 -2.94
N ASP A 121 2.08 -8.84 -3.66
CA ASP A 121 1.96 -8.39 -5.05
C ASP A 121 2.15 -6.88 -5.19
N THR A 122 1.62 -6.10 -4.24
CA THR A 122 1.83 -4.65 -4.20
C THR A 122 3.30 -4.30 -3.99
N VAL A 123 4.00 -4.97 -3.06
CA VAL A 123 5.42 -4.76 -2.81
C VAL A 123 6.27 -5.16 -4.00
N VAL A 124 5.99 -6.31 -4.63
CA VAL A 124 6.71 -6.78 -5.82
C VAL A 124 6.51 -5.84 -7.01
N ARG A 125 5.30 -5.32 -7.23
CA ARG A 125 5.04 -4.33 -8.29
C ARG A 125 5.78 -3.02 -8.05
N ILE A 126 5.92 -2.59 -6.80
CA ILE A 126 6.71 -1.39 -6.46
C ILE A 126 8.20 -1.65 -6.66
N TRP A 127 8.70 -2.86 -6.39
CA TRP A 127 10.11 -3.21 -6.54
C TRP A 127 10.53 -3.43 -8.01
N ASN A 128 9.65 -3.97 -8.84
CA ASN A 128 9.91 -4.23 -10.27
C ASN A 128 9.54 -3.05 -11.19
N SER A 129 9.14 -1.89 -10.65
CA SER A 129 8.78 -0.69 -11.40
C SER A 129 9.72 0.47 -11.09
#